data_AF-A0A2D1V4I0-F1
#
_entry.id   AF-A0A2D1V4I0-F1
#
_cell.length_a   1.000
_cell.length_b   1.000
_cell.length_c   1.000
_cell.angle_alpha   90.00
_cell.angle_beta   90.00
_cell.angle_gamma   90.00
#
_symmetry.space_group_name_H-M   'P 1'
#
loop_
_entity.id
_entity.type
_entity.pdbx_description
1 polymer ?
#
loop_
_entity_poly.entity_id
_entity_poly.type
_entity_poly.pdbx_seq_one_letter_code
_entity_poly.pdbx_strand_id
1 'polypeptide(L)'
;KLKLEMLTAVANESNTYDIVTELSEYAANVDVAIARESVRAVGKIALQQYDVNAIVDRLLQFLEMEKDYVTAETLVLVKDLLRKYPQWSHDCIAVVGNVSSRNVPEPKAKA
;
A
#
# COMPACT_ATOMS: atom_id res chain seq x y z
N LYS A 1 -4.92 8.48 -13.61
CA LYS A 1 -4.91 7.03 -13.95
C LYS A 1 -3.68 6.64 -14.76
N LEU A 2 -3.53 7.13 -16.00
CA LEU A 2 -2.39 6.79 -16.87
C LEU A 2 -1.01 6.97 -16.20
N LYS A 3 -0.81 8.06 -15.43
CA LYS A 3 0.45 8.31 -14.71
C LYS A 3 0.78 7.24 -13.66
N LEU A 4 -0.18 6.86 -12.81
CA LEU A 4 0.02 5.87 -11.73
C LEU A 4 0.36 4.50 -12.31
N GLU A 5 -0.35 4.09 -13.37
CA GLU A 5 -0.12 2.83 -14.06
C GLU A 5 1.26 2.79 -14.72
N MET A 6 1.67 3.88 -15.40
CA MET A 6 3.00 3.98 -16.00
C MET A 6 4.10 3.95 -14.94
N LEU A 7 3.97 4.71 -13.85
CA LEU A 7 4.94 4.71 -12.75
C LEU A 7 5.10 3.32 -12.14
N THR A 8 4.00 2.61 -11.93
CA THR A 8 4.02 1.22 -11.45
C THR A 8 4.76 0.30 -12.44
N ALA A 9 4.51 0.45 -13.74
CA ALA A 9 5.05 -0.42 -14.77
C ALA A 9 6.55 -0.24 -15.02
N VAL A 10 7.10 0.96 -14.77
CA VAL A 10 8.52 1.27 -14.99
C VAL A 10 9.39 1.15 -13.74
N ALA A 11 8.79 0.80 -12.60
CA ALA A 11 9.49 0.63 -11.34
C ALA A 11 10.50 -0.52 -11.39
N ASN A 12 11.73 -0.24 -10.96
CA ASN A 12 12.86 -1.16 -10.90
C ASN A 12 13.80 -0.77 -9.74
N GLU A 13 14.84 -1.55 -9.50
CA GLU A 13 15.76 -1.38 -8.37
C GLU A 13 16.37 0.04 -8.26
N SER A 14 16.60 0.72 -9.39
CA SER A 14 17.24 2.03 -9.42
C SER A 14 16.30 3.21 -9.15
N ASN A 15 14.98 3.05 -9.32
CA ASN A 15 14.01 4.16 -9.24
C ASN A 15 12.82 3.85 -8.32
N THR A 16 12.75 2.65 -7.75
CA THR A 16 11.61 2.21 -6.91
C THR A 16 11.42 3.14 -5.72
N TYR A 17 12.48 3.58 -5.06
CA TYR A 17 12.39 4.47 -3.90
C TYR A 17 11.70 5.80 -4.24
N ASP A 18 12.12 6.45 -5.32
CA ASP A 18 11.57 7.73 -5.77
C ASP A 18 10.11 7.56 -6.21
N ILE A 19 9.82 6.50 -6.98
CA ILE A 19 8.46 6.20 -7.44
C ILE A 19 7.53 5.92 -6.26
N VAL A 20 7.94 5.10 -5.29
CA VAL A 20 7.14 4.79 -4.10
C VAL A 20 6.93 6.04 -3.25
N THR A 21 7.92 6.93 -3.16
CA THR A 21 7.79 8.22 -2.47
C THR A 21 6.72 9.08 -3.14
N GLU A 22 6.79 9.26 -4.45
CA GLU A 22 5.79 10.02 -5.21
C GLU A 22 4.37 9.40 -5.08
N LEU A 23 4.26 8.08 -5.19
CA LEU A 23 2.98 7.38 -5.03
C LEU A 23 2.42 7.53 -3.59
N SER A 24 3.29 7.59 -2.59
CA SER A 24 2.88 7.79 -1.18
C SER A 24 2.30 9.19 -0.97
N GLU A 25 2.81 10.23 -1.64
CA GLU A 25 2.20 11.56 -1.63
C GLU A 25 0.79 11.53 -2.25
N TYR A 26 0.60 10.76 -3.32
CA TYR A 26 -0.73 10.57 -3.91
C TYR A 26 -1.68 9.75 -3.03
N ALA A 27 -1.20 8.87 -2.16
CA ALA A 27 -2.03 8.19 -1.16
C ALA A 27 -2.65 9.18 -0.15
N ALA A 28 -2.00 10.32 0.08
CA ALA A 28 -2.52 11.40 0.93
C ALA A 28 -3.51 12.33 0.23
N ASN A 29 -3.78 12.16 -1.07
CA ASN A 29 -4.65 13.03 -1.84
C ASN A 29 -6.10 13.07 -1.30
N VAL A 30 -6.78 14.19 -1.56
CA VAL A 30 -8.20 14.41 -1.21
C VAL A 30 -9.14 13.62 -2.11
N ASP A 31 -8.72 13.32 -3.35
CA ASP A 31 -9.45 12.43 -4.25
C ASP A 31 -9.26 10.97 -3.82
N VAL A 32 -10.34 10.37 -3.32
CA VAL A 32 -10.40 8.99 -2.84
C VAL A 32 -9.98 7.98 -3.91
N ALA A 33 -10.33 8.22 -5.18
CA ALA A 33 -9.99 7.31 -6.27
C ALA A 33 -8.48 7.33 -6.57
N ILE A 34 -7.85 8.51 -6.52
CA ILE A 34 -6.40 8.65 -6.66
C ILE A 34 -5.72 7.98 -5.47
N ALA A 35 -6.13 8.28 -4.24
CA ALA A 35 -5.50 7.73 -3.05
C ALA A 35 -5.55 6.19 -3.03
N ARG A 36 -6.71 5.59 -3.31
CA ARG A 36 -6.84 4.13 -3.40
C ARG A 36 -5.95 3.52 -4.47
N GLU A 37 -5.89 4.13 -5.66
CA GLU A 37 -5.09 3.60 -6.77
C GLU A 37 -3.58 3.71 -6.49
N SER A 38 -3.15 4.76 -5.79
CA SER A 38 -1.76 4.95 -5.37
C SER A 38 -1.32 3.90 -4.36
N VAL A 39 -2.16 3.60 -3.35
CA VAL A 39 -1.90 2.52 -2.39
C VAL A 39 -1.73 1.18 -3.12
N ARG A 40 -2.61 0.88 -4.08
CA ARG A 40 -2.50 -0.35 -4.90
C ARG A 40 -1.24 -0.39 -5.74
N ALA A 41 -0.83 0.74 -6.32
CA ALA A 41 0.40 0.86 -7.09
C ALA A 41 1.62 0.49 -6.22
N VAL A 42 1.73 1.08 -5.03
CA VAL A 42 2.81 0.76 -4.06
C VAL A 42 2.78 -0.73 -3.69
N GLY A 43 1.60 -1.29 -3.40
CA GLY A 43 1.47 -2.71 -3.10
C GLY A 43 1.91 -3.64 -4.24
N LYS A 44 1.61 -3.29 -5.50
CA LYS A 44 2.08 -4.04 -6.67
C LYS A 44 3.61 -4.02 -6.76
N ILE A 45 4.22 -2.86 -6.56
CA ILE A 45 5.69 -2.72 -6.57
C ILE A 45 6.28 -3.57 -5.43
N ALA A 46 5.70 -3.52 -4.22
CA ALA A 46 6.12 -4.34 -3.08
C ALA A 46 6.12 -5.85 -3.38
N LEU A 47 5.14 -6.30 -4.14
CA LEU A 47 5.00 -7.71 -4.54
C LEU A 47 5.87 -8.09 -5.75
N GLN A 48 6.46 -7.13 -6.46
CA GLN A 48 7.29 -7.38 -7.66
C GLN A 48 8.79 -7.35 -7.39
N GLN A 49 9.26 -6.60 -6.39
CA GLN A 49 10.67 -6.20 -6.25
C GLN A 49 11.46 -6.98 -5.18
N TYR A 50 12.79 -6.83 -5.22
CA TYR A 50 13.77 -7.54 -4.38
C TYR A 50 14.12 -6.84 -3.04
N ASP A 51 13.67 -5.60 -2.81
CA ASP A 51 13.82 -4.89 -1.52
C ASP A 51 12.46 -4.64 -0.86
N VAL A 52 11.91 -5.72 -0.31
CA VAL A 52 10.58 -5.73 0.31
C VAL A 52 10.57 -4.92 1.62
N ASN A 53 11.71 -4.78 2.29
CA ASN A 53 11.82 -4.20 3.63
C ASN A 53 11.35 -2.75 3.64
N ALA A 54 11.95 -1.89 2.80
CA ALA A 54 11.62 -0.47 2.76
C ALA A 54 10.17 -0.21 2.32
N ILE A 55 9.62 -1.08 1.47
CA ILE A 55 8.26 -0.92 0.94
C ILE A 55 7.22 -1.41 1.97
N VAL A 56 7.52 -2.46 2.75
CA VAL A 56 6.67 -2.89 3.87
C VAL A 56 6.49 -1.75 4.87
N ASP A 57 7.57 -1.08 5.26
CA ASP A 57 7.49 0.04 6.21
C ASP A 57 6.57 1.16 5.68
N ARG A 58 6.64 1.47 4.37
CA ARG A 58 5.73 2.44 3.75
C ARG A 58 4.27 1.97 3.74
N LEU A 59 4.02 0.70 3.47
CA LEU A 59 2.66 0.14 3.53
C LEU A 59 2.11 0.23 4.96
N LEU A 60 2.91 -0.04 5.99
CA LEU A 60 2.47 0.05 7.37
C LEU A 60 2.15 1.50 7.78
N GLN A 61 2.92 2.48 7.32
CA GLN A 61 2.62 3.90 7.54
C GLN A 61 1.28 4.35 6.94
N PHE A 62 0.79 3.70 5.88
CA PHE A 62 -0.55 4.01 5.35
C PHE A 62 -1.68 3.67 6.33
N LEU A 63 -1.47 2.71 7.24
CA LEU A 63 -2.45 2.40 8.29
C LEU A 63 -2.52 3.50 9.35
N GLU A 64 -1.43 4.23 9.57
CA GLU A 64 -1.34 5.35 10.52
C GLU A 64 -1.98 6.64 9.98
N MET A 65 -2.33 6.70 8.70
CA MET A 65 -2.97 7.89 8.10
C MET A 65 -4.42 8.10 8.56
N GLU A 66 -5.03 7.12 9.24
CA GLU A 66 -6.40 7.16 9.78
C GLU A 66 -7.48 7.53 8.74
N LYS A 67 -7.24 7.21 7.46
CA LYS A 67 -8.19 7.38 6.37
C LYS A 67 -8.81 6.04 6.02
N ASP A 68 -10.09 5.85 6.35
CA ASP A 68 -10.79 4.56 6.20
C ASP A 68 -10.58 3.87 4.83
N TYR A 69 -10.61 4.64 3.74
CA TYR A 69 -10.41 4.12 2.39
C TYR A 69 -8.96 3.75 2.06
N VAL A 70 -7.98 4.40 2.68
CA VAL A 70 -6.56 4.03 2.60
C VAL A 70 -6.34 2.77 3.42
N THR A 71 -6.81 2.78 4.68
CA THR A 71 -6.76 1.64 5.59
C THR A 71 -7.33 0.38 4.95
N ALA A 72 -8.52 0.47 4.33
CA ALA A 72 -9.15 -0.66 3.64
C ALA A 72 -8.26 -1.27 2.55
N GLU A 73 -7.69 -0.44 1.67
CA GLU A 73 -6.83 -0.92 0.58
C GLU A 73 -5.52 -1.49 1.13
N THR A 74 -4.93 -0.83 2.12
CA THR A 74 -3.69 -1.28 2.76
C THR A 74 -3.86 -2.62 3.45
N LEU A 75 -4.97 -2.88 4.14
CA LEU A 75 -5.24 -4.18 4.77
C LEU A 75 -5.30 -5.33 3.75
N VAL A 76 -5.87 -5.10 2.56
CA VAL A 76 -5.85 -6.09 1.48
C VAL A 76 -4.42 -6.40 1.06
N LEU A 77 -3.59 -5.38 0.92
CA LEU A 77 -2.19 -5.53 0.52
C LEU A 77 -1.36 -6.21 1.60
N VAL A 78 -1.53 -5.87 2.88
CA VAL A 78 -0.89 -6.54 4.00
C VAL A 78 -1.21 -8.04 3.99
N LYS A 79 -2.48 -8.40 3.78
CA LYS A 79 -2.89 -9.81 3.64
C LYS A 79 -2.20 -10.50 2.45
N ASP A 80 -2.09 -9.85 1.29
CA ASP A 80 -1.39 -10.42 0.13
C ASP A 80 0.13 -10.50 0.34
N LEU A 81 0.70 -9.50 1.04
CA LEU A 81 2.11 -9.43 1.41
C LEU A 81 2.48 -10.56 2.36
N LEU A 82 1.69 -10.79 3.41
CA LEU A 82 1.92 -11.87 4.38
C LEU A 82 1.83 -13.27 3.75
N ARG A 83 1.03 -13.44 2.68
CA ARG A 83 1.00 -14.71 1.93
C ARG A 83 2.30 -14.97 1.17
N LYS A 84 2.92 -13.91 0.66
CA LYS A 84 4.19 -14.01 -0.09
C LYS A 84 5.41 -14.01 0.82
N TYR A 85 5.36 -13.23 1.90
CA TYR A 85 6.45 -12.95 2.82
C TYR A 85 6.00 -13.11 4.29
N PRO A 86 5.84 -14.36 4.78
CA PRO A 86 5.34 -14.63 6.13
C PRO A 86 6.23 -14.08 7.26
N GLN A 87 7.50 -13.80 6.99
CA GLN A 87 8.45 -13.25 7.96
C GLN A 87 8.01 -11.89 8.54
N TRP A 88 7.15 -11.15 7.82
CA TRP A 88 6.62 -9.84 8.26
C TRP A 88 5.38 -9.92 9.15
N SER A 89 4.93 -11.14 9.50
CA SER A 89 3.70 -11.35 10.27
C SER A 89 3.70 -10.60 11.60
N HIS A 90 4.80 -10.62 12.34
CA HIS A 90 4.88 -9.94 13.64
C HIS A 90 4.61 -8.43 13.52
N ASP A 91 5.33 -7.75 12.62
CA ASP A 91 5.24 -6.30 12.46
C ASP A 91 3.89 -5.89 11.86
N CYS A 92 3.41 -6.63 10.86
CA CYS A 92 2.10 -6.36 10.27
C CYS A 92 0.97 -6.54 11.28
N ILE A 93 0.99 -7.61 12.09
CA ILE A 93 -0.06 -7.88 13.08
C ILE A 93 -0.07 -6.79 14.17
N ALA A 94 1.10 -6.35 14.63
CA ALA A 94 1.20 -5.29 15.63
C ALA A 94 0.54 -3.99 15.14
N VAL A 95 0.85 -3.56 13.92
CA VAL A 95 0.27 -2.33 13.34
C VAL A 95 -1.22 -2.50 13.07
N VAL A 96 -1.65 -3.63 12.51
CA VAL A 96 -3.07 -3.90 12.23
C VAL A 96 -3.90 -3.94 13.51
N GLY A 97 -3.35 -4.45 14.61
CA GLY A 97 -4.01 -4.46 15.92
C GLY A 97 -4.33 -3.06 16.47
N ASN A 98 -3.59 -2.03 16.03
CA ASN A 98 -3.81 -0.65 16.43
C ASN A 98 -4.80 0.10 15.52
N VAL A 99 -5.25 -0.51 14.42
CA VAL A 99 -6.19 0.13 13.50
C VAL A 99 -7.58 0.22 14.14
N SER A 100 -8.10 1.45 14.27
CA SER A 100 -9.46 1.69 14.77
C SER A 100 -10.51 1.11 13.80
N SER A 101 -11.17 0.03 14.20
CA SER A 101 -12.08 -0.77 13.36
C SER A 101 -13.43 -0.11 13.04
N ARG A 102 -13.66 1.15 13.43
CA ARG A 102 -15.02 1.69 13.53
C ARG A 102 -15.72 1.91 12.18
N ASN A 103 -15.02 2.17 11.08
CA ASN A 103 -15.65 2.45 9.77
C ASN A 103 -14.80 2.08 8.55
N VAL A 104 -14.08 0.94 8.53
CA VAL A 104 -13.30 0.55 7.34
C VAL A 104 -14.26 0.05 6.24
N PRO A 105 -14.51 0.80 5.14
CA PRO A 105 -15.41 0.38 4.08
C PRO A 105 -14.78 -0.79 3.32
N GLU A 106 -15.61 -1.69 2.81
CA GLU A 106 -15.09 -2.76 1.96
C GLU A 106 -14.33 -2.18 0.74
N PRO A 107 -13.13 -2.70 0.44
CA PRO A 107 -12.49 -2.46 -0.83
C PRO A 107 -13.42 -2.92 -1.94
N LYS A 108 -13.50 -2.18 -3.06
CA LYS A 108 -14.32 -2.61 -4.20
C LYS A 108 -13.88 -4.01 -4.62
N ALA A 109 -14.84 -4.94 -4.71
CA ALA A 109 -14.59 -6.31 -5.15
C ALA A 109 -13.85 -6.30 -6.49
N LYS A 110 -12.77 -7.10 -6.59
CA LYS A 110 -12.09 -7.35 -7.86
C LYS A 110 -12.96 -8.36 -8.63
N ALA A 111 -13.50 -7.93 -9.77
CA ALA A 111 -14.10 -8.82 -10.77
C ALA A 111 -13.01 -9.53 -11.57
#